data_AF-A0A1E7RNR2-F1
#
_entry.id   AF-A0A1E7RNR2-F1
#
_cell.length_a   1.000
_cell.length_b   1.000
_cell.length_c   1.000
_cell.angle_alpha   90.00
_cell.angle_beta   90.00
_cell.angle_gamma   90.00
#
_symmetry.space_group_name_H-M   'P 1'
#
loop_
_entity.id
_entity.type
_entity.pdbx_description
1 polymer ?
#
loop_
_entity_poly.entity_id
_entity_poly.type
_entity_poly.pdbx_seq_one_letter_code
_entity_poly.pdbx_strand_id
1 'polypeptide(L)'
;MSRPFPLLSTTEPANVPALASALTEFDRAVQALIAQDPDAYGRFSRAYVTAIFRACLLPPEPGAGTPRGRPDPEVAQALKQWIQAQLQLHPGEGDDHRLTAARRAAHGFWLQSMACPIDGDGQPRAARLLEGLLALTRPL
;
A
#
# COMPACT_ATOMS: atom_id res chain seq x y z
N MET A 1 6.34 0.16 -13.73
CA MET A 1 5.42 0.75 -12.74
C MET A 1 6.29 1.36 -11.66
N SER A 2 6.22 2.67 -11.46
CA SER A 2 6.99 3.34 -10.41
C SER A 2 6.40 3.02 -9.04
N ARG A 3 7.21 3.06 -7.98
CA ARG A 3 6.70 2.93 -6.60
C ARG A 3 5.60 3.98 -6.36
N PRO A 4 4.50 3.62 -5.68
CA PRO A 4 3.30 4.45 -5.50
C PRO A 4 3.51 5.65 -4.60
N PHE A 5 4.66 5.77 -3.94
CA PHE A 5 5.03 6.93 -3.15
C PHE A 5 6.48 7.29 -3.47
N PRO A 6 6.79 8.56 -3.84
CA PRO A 6 8.16 8.99 -4.01
C PRO A 6 8.87 8.80 -2.68
N LEU A 7 10.03 8.16 -2.75
CA LEU A 7 10.95 8.08 -1.64
C LEU A 7 11.67 9.42 -1.57
N LEU A 8 11.18 10.29 -0.69
CA LEU A 8 11.81 11.58 -0.45
C LEU A 8 12.96 11.38 0.55
N SER A 9 14.16 11.79 0.14
CA SER A 9 15.35 11.79 1.00
C SER A 9 15.08 12.63 2.26
N THR A 10 15.60 12.20 3.42
CA THR A 10 15.49 12.91 4.71
C THR A 10 16.03 14.34 4.74
N THR A 11 16.65 14.79 3.66
CA THR A 11 17.21 16.12 3.50
C THR A 11 16.24 17.11 2.81
N GLU A 12 15.16 16.65 2.19
CA GLU A 12 14.17 17.51 1.53
C GLU A 12 12.73 17.11 1.91
N PRO A 13 11.85 18.08 2.23
CA PRO A 13 10.45 17.80 2.51
C PRO A 13 9.74 17.22 1.28
N ALA A 14 8.60 16.55 1.49
CA ALA A 14 7.77 16.10 0.38
C ALA A 14 7.44 17.22 -0.59
N ASN A 15 7.90 17.09 -1.83
CA ASN A 15 7.43 17.96 -2.90
C ASN A 15 5.97 17.61 -3.21
N VAL A 16 5.04 18.49 -2.86
CA VAL A 16 3.58 18.28 -2.98
C VAL A 16 3.15 17.74 -4.36
N PRO A 17 3.63 18.28 -5.51
CA PRO A 17 3.44 17.70 -6.84
C PRO A 17 3.86 16.22 -6.99
N ALA A 18 4.98 15.82 -6.39
CA ALA A 18 5.46 14.44 -6.46
C ALA A 18 4.56 13.50 -5.64
N LEU A 19 4.13 13.94 -4.45
CA LEU A 19 3.19 13.19 -3.61
C LEU A 19 1.83 13.00 -4.30
N ALA A 20 1.28 14.06 -4.89
CA ALA A 20 0.01 14.00 -5.62
C ALA A 20 0.07 13.03 -6.81
N SER A 21 1.18 13.06 -7.56
CA SER A 21 1.40 12.16 -8.71
C SER A 21 1.48 10.69 -8.27
N ALA A 22 2.15 10.43 -7.16
CA ALA A 22 2.28 9.09 -6.58
C ALA A 22 0.93 8.51 -6.12
N LEU A 23 0.17 9.32 -5.38
CA LEU A 23 -1.14 8.91 -4.90
C LEU A 23 -2.10 8.66 -6.07
N THR A 24 -1.99 9.44 -7.14
CA THR A 24 -2.76 9.23 -8.39
C THR A 24 -2.40 7.91 -9.06
N GLU A 25 -1.11 7.57 -9.14
CA GLU A 25 -0.67 6.29 -9.70
C GLU A 25 -1.13 5.11 -8.84
N PHE A 26 -1.03 5.26 -7.52
CA PHE A 26 -1.49 4.25 -6.57
C PHE A 26 -2.99 4.02 -6.68
N ASP A 27 -3.79 5.09 -6.73
CA ASP A 27 -5.23 5.02 -6.94
C ASP A 27 -5.55 4.26 -8.22
N ARG A 28 -4.92 4.62 -9.34
CA ARG A 28 -5.11 3.90 -10.62
C ARG A 28 -4.81 2.41 -10.51
N ALA A 29 -3.73 2.05 -9.82
CA ALA A 29 -3.37 0.64 -9.61
C ALA A 29 -4.43 -0.10 -8.76
N VAL A 30 -4.96 0.54 -7.73
CA VAL A 30 -6.04 -0.01 -6.89
C VAL A 30 -7.34 -0.14 -7.70
N GLN A 31 -7.75 0.89 -8.44
CA GLN A 31 -8.97 0.84 -9.26
C GLN A 31 -8.89 -0.25 -10.33
N ALA A 32 -7.73 -0.43 -10.96
CA ALA A 32 -7.51 -1.51 -11.92
C ALA A 32 -7.69 -2.90 -11.27
N LEU A 33 -7.24 -3.09 -10.03
CA LEU A 33 -7.41 -4.33 -9.28
C LEU A 33 -8.87 -4.55 -8.85
N ILE A 34 -9.56 -3.49 -8.42
CA ILE A 34 -11.00 -3.54 -8.10
C ILE A 34 -11.80 -3.98 -9.32
N ALA A 35 -11.53 -3.43 -10.49
CA ALA A 35 -12.23 -3.76 -11.73
C ALA A 35 -12.04 -5.22 -12.17
N GLN A 36 -10.94 -5.86 -11.76
CA GLN A 36 -10.61 -7.25 -12.09
C GLN A 36 -11.18 -8.27 -11.09
N ASP A 37 -11.64 -7.84 -9.91
CA ASP A 37 -12.09 -8.72 -8.85
C ASP A 37 -13.62 -8.86 -8.85
N PRO A 38 -14.18 -10.02 -9.27
CA PRO A 38 -15.62 -10.22 -9.31
C PRO A 38 -16.24 -10.27 -7.92
N ASP A 39 -15.49 -10.65 -6.88
CA ASP A 39 -16.02 -10.82 -5.54
C ASP A 39 -16.22 -9.47 -4.85
N ALA A 40 -17.45 -9.18 -4.42
CA ALA A 40 -17.77 -7.90 -3.78
C ALA A 40 -17.23 -7.80 -2.35
N TYR A 41 -17.22 -8.90 -1.59
CA TYR A 41 -16.73 -8.89 -0.21
C TYR A 41 -15.23 -8.63 -0.17
N GLY A 42 -14.83 -7.58 0.56
CA GLY A 42 -13.44 -7.21 0.77
C GLY A 42 -12.68 -6.81 -0.50
N ARG A 43 -13.39 -6.48 -1.59
CA ARG A 43 -12.81 -6.17 -2.90
C ARG A 43 -11.80 -5.02 -2.83
N PHE A 44 -12.20 -3.92 -2.20
CA PHE A 44 -11.32 -2.76 -2.05
C PHE A 44 -10.12 -3.11 -1.17
N SER A 45 -10.35 -3.75 -0.03
CA SER A 45 -9.27 -4.17 0.88
C SER A 45 -8.28 -5.10 0.21
N ARG A 46 -8.77 -6.05 -0.59
CA ARG A 46 -7.95 -6.99 -1.35
C ARG A 46 -7.12 -6.27 -2.42
N ALA A 47 -7.74 -5.35 -3.16
CA ALA A 47 -7.03 -4.52 -4.13
C ALA A 47 -5.95 -3.66 -3.45
N TYR A 48 -6.27 -3.00 -2.34
CA TYR A 48 -5.35 -2.19 -1.56
C TYR A 48 -4.14 -3.00 -1.07
N VAL A 49 -4.38 -4.14 -0.42
CA VAL A 49 -3.32 -5.05 0.07
C VAL A 49 -2.43 -5.47 -1.11
N THR A 50 -3.03 -5.94 -2.21
CA THR A 50 -2.29 -6.38 -3.39
C THR A 50 -1.42 -5.25 -3.98
N ALA A 51 -1.97 -4.04 -4.10
CA ALA A 51 -1.26 -2.88 -4.64
C ALA A 51 -0.05 -2.51 -3.77
N ILE A 52 -0.20 -2.50 -2.45
CA ILE A 52 0.90 -2.23 -1.50
C ILE A 52 2.02 -3.26 -1.64
N PHE A 53 1.70 -4.55 -1.70
CA PHE A 53 2.73 -5.59 -1.82
C PHE A 53 3.44 -5.50 -3.18
N ARG A 54 2.70 -5.35 -4.29
CA ARG A 54 3.32 -5.15 -5.62
C ARG A 54 4.30 -4.00 -5.62
N ALA A 55 3.91 -2.87 -5.03
CA ALA A 55 4.74 -1.69 -4.89
C ALA A 55 6.04 -1.90 -4.10
N CYS A 56 5.96 -2.62 -2.97
CA CYS A 56 7.11 -2.85 -2.11
C CYS A 56 8.09 -3.87 -2.72
N LEU A 57 7.56 -4.88 -3.41
CA LEU A 57 8.32 -5.99 -4.01
C LEU A 57 8.96 -5.66 -5.36
N LEU A 58 8.56 -4.57 -6.01
CA LEU A 58 9.26 -4.08 -7.20
C LEU A 58 10.72 -3.77 -6.85
N PRO A 59 11.69 -4.18 -7.70
CA PRO A 59 13.08 -3.84 -7.50
C PRO A 59 13.23 -2.31 -7.47
N PRO A 60 14.13 -1.77 -6.63
CA PRO A 60 14.41 -0.34 -6.65
C PRO A 60 14.96 0.06 -8.01
N GLU A 61 14.58 1.25 -8.47
CA GLU A 61 15.15 1.84 -9.68
C GLU A 61 16.69 1.98 -9.53
N PRO A 62 17.47 1.73 -10.58
CA PRO A 62 18.92 1.92 -10.53
C PRO A 62 19.27 3.34 -10.09
N GLY A 63 20.05 3.49 -9.02
CA GLY A 63 20.46 4.80 -8.48
C GLY A 63 19.48 5.44 -7.50
N ALA A 64 18.30 4.84 -7.27
CA ALA A 64 17.46 5.21 -6.13
C ALA A 64 18.18 4.77 -4.84
N GLY A 65 18.71 5.73 -4.08
CA GLY A 65 19.30 5.46 -2.78
C GLY A 65 18.33 4.68 -1.89
N THR A 66 18.86 3.89 -0.96
CA THR A 66 18.02 3.22 0.03
C THR A 66 17.31 4.30 0.85
N PRO A 67 15.97 4.36 0.85
CA PRO A 67 15.27 5.30 1.71
C PRO A 67 15.66 4.98 3.15
N ARG A 68 16.18 5.97 3.86
CA ARG A 68 16.34 5.93 5.31
C ARG A 68 15.50 7.09 5.81
N GLY A 69 14.55 6.86 6.72
CA GLY A 69 13.74 7.94 7.25
C GLY A 69 12.39 7.52 7.81
N ARG A 70 11.77 8.43 8.55
CA ARG A 70 10.39 8.31 9.03
C ARG A 70 9.44 8.63 7.86
N PRO A 71 8.28 7.96 7.73
CA PRO A 71 7.24 8.43 6.81
C PRO A 71 6.93 9.90 7.09
N ASP A 72 6.96 10.72 6.04
CA ASP A 72 6.58 12.13 6.11
C ASP A 72 5.12 12.24 6.61
N PRO A 73 4.85 13.03 7.66
CA PRO A 73 3.50 13.24 8.18
C PRO A 73 2.46 13.63 7.09
N GLU A 74 2.87 14.39 6.08
CA GLU A 74 1.99 14.80 4.97
C GLU A 74 1.60 13.61 4.09
N VAL A 75 2.54 12.70 3.82
CA VAL A 75 2.28 11.46 3.07
C VAL A 75 1.32 10.57 3.85
N ALA A 76 1.54 10.41 5.15
CA ALA A 76 0.67 9.62 6.02
C ALA A 76 -0.75 10.21 6.07
N GLN A 77 -0.87 11.53 6.13
CA GLN A 77 -2.15 12.23 6.15
C GLN A 77 -2.89 12.11 4.80
N ALA A 78 -2.19 12.27 3.68
CA ALA A 78 -2.77 12.12 2.34
C ALA A 78 -3.30 10.70 2.10
N LEU A 79 -2.50 9.68 2.45
CA LEU A 79 -2.92 8.29 2.33
C LEU A 79 -4.10 7.97 3.27
N LYS A 80 -4.11 8.50 4.50
CA LYS A 80 -5.25 8.37 5.41
C LYS A 80 -6.53 8.94 4.79
N GLN A 81 -6.47 10.17 4.26
CA GLN A 81 -7.63 10.82 3.63
C GLN A 81 -8.15 10.02 2.44
N TRP A 82 -7.24 9.53 1.58
CA TRP A 82 -7.60 8.69 0.45
C TRP A 82 -8.27 7.37 0.89
N ILE A 83 -7.74 6.67 1.91
CA ILE A 83 -8.37 5.44 2.42
C ILE A 83 -9.78 5.74 2.95
N GLN A 84 -9.97 6.84 3.68
CA GLN A 84 -11.28 7.21 4.19
C GLN A 84 -12.28 7.47 3.06
N ALA A 85 -11.86 8.16 2.00
CA ALA A 85 -12.69 8.37 0.81
C ALA A 85 -13.08 7.05 0.13
N GLN A 86 -12.13 6.11 -0.02
CA GLN A 86 -12.43 4.79 -0.60
C GLN A 86 -13.42 3.99 0.26
N LEU A 87 -13.31 4.05 1.59
CA LEU A 87 -14.25 3.37 2.48
C LEU A 87 -15.68 3.91 2.40
N GLN A 88 -15.88 5.19 2.00
CA GLN A 88 -17.22 5.71 1.72
C GLN A 88 -17.81 5.13 0.43
N LEU A 89 -16.97 4.77 -0.55
CA LEU A 89 -17.39 4.16 -1.82
C LEU A 89 -17.63 2.65 -1.70
N HIS A 90 -17.08 2.01 -0.67
CA HIS A 90 -17.17 0.58 -0.41
C HIS A 90 -17.83 0.31 0.96
N PRO A 91 -19.13 0.60 1.10
CA PRO A 91 -19.84 0.47 2.37
C PRO A 91 -19.78 -0.98 2.90
N GLY A 92 -19.63 -1.12 4.21
CA GLY A 92 -19.44 -2.40 4.89
C GLY A 92 -17.98 -2.82 5.08
N GLU A 93 -17.05 -2.37 4.22
CA GLU A 93 -15.63 -2.70 4.42
C GLU A 93 -14.98 -1.94 5.59
N GLY A 94 -15.56 -0.82 6.01
CA GLY A 94 -15.11 -0.01 7.14
C GLY A 94 -15.34 -0.67 8.50
N ASP A 95 -16.45 -1.38 8.64
CA ASP A 95 -16.90 -1.97 9.92
C ASP A 95 -16.40 -3.40 10.13
N ASP A 96 -15.89 -4.04 9.07
CA ASP A 96 -15.30 -5.37 9.15
C ASP A 96 -13.89 -5.31 9.74
N HIS A 97 -13.72 -5.97 10.89
CA HIS A 97 -12.45 -6.02 11.62
C HIS A 97 -11.36 -6.81 10.89
N ARG A 98 -11.71 -7.85 10.11
CA ARG A 98 -10.75 -8.65 9.32
C ARG A 98 -10.20 -7.80 8.18
N LEU A 99 -11.07 -7.06 7.50
CA LEU A 99 -10.68 -6.13 6.42
C LEU A 99 -9.83 -4.98 6.96
N THR A 100 -10.19 -4.45 8.13
CA THR A 100 -9.38 -3.44 8.82
C THR A 100 -8.00 -3.97 9.19
N ALA A 101 -7.91 -5.18 9.76
CA ALA A 101 -6.63 -5.81 10.09
C ALA A 101 -5.76 -6.01 8.84
N ALA A 102 -6.34 -6.48 7.74
CA ALA A 102 -5.64 -6.66 6.47
C ALA A 102 -5.01 -5.35 5.95
N ARG A 103 -5.80 -4.27 5.90
CA ARG A 103 -5.32 -2.94 5.47
C ARG A 103 -4.22 -2.41 6.37
N ARG A 104 -4.36 -2.55 7.70
CA ARG A 104 -3.37 -2.07 8.68
C ARG A 104 -2.06 -2.86 8.59
N ALA A 105 -2.12 -4.17 8.44
CA ALA A 105 -0.94 -5.01 8.29
C ALA A 105 -0.19 -4.71 6.98
N ALA A 106 -0.91 -4.53 5.86
CA ALA A 106 -0.28 -4.11 4.60
C ALA A 106 0.40 -2.75 4.73
N HIS A 107 -0.25 -1.79 5.40
CA HIS A 107 0.36 -0.50 5.68
C HIS A 107 1.62 -0.62 6.54
N GLY A 108 1.60 -1.46 7.57
CA GLY A 108 2.79 -1.76 8.39
C GLY A 108 3.93 -2.37 7.58
N PHE A 109 3.62 -3.28 6.65
CA PHE A 109 4.60 -3.85 5.73
C PHE A 109 5.22 -2.78 4.83
N TRP A 110 4.43 -1.86 4.29
CA TRP A 110 4.94 -0.72 3.53
C TRP A 110 5.89 0.14 4.38
N LEU A 111 5.50 0.51 5.59
CA LEU A 111 6.35 1.27 6.52
C LEU A 111 7.67 0.53 6.82
N GLN A 112 7.61 -0.78 7.07
CA GLN A 112 8.80 -1.59 7.31
C GLN A 112 9.71 -1.62 6.09
N SER A 113 9.15 -1.77 4.88
CA SER A 113 9.93 -1.81 3.63
C SER A 113 10.70 -0.51 3.34
N MET A 114 10.22 0.62 3.88
CA MET A 114 10.91 1.90 3.80
C MET A 114 12.07 2.01 4.80
N ALA A 115 11.96 1.37 5.97
CA ALA A 115 13.00 1.40 7.00
C ALA A 115 14.09 0.34 6.79
N CYS A 116 13.71 -0.82 6.27
CA CYS A 116 14.59 -1.96 6.02
C CYS A 116 14.23 -2.59 4.68
N PRO A 117 15.10 -2.49 3.66
CA PRO A 117 14.89 -3.18 2.39
C PRO A 117 14.69 -4.67 2.61
N ILE A 118 13.79 -5.25 1.82
CA ILE A 118 13.50 -6.67 1.84
C ILE A 118 14.76 -7.41 1.36
N ASP A 119 15.39 -8.16 2.26
CA ASP A 119 16.53 -9.03 1.98
C ASP A 119 16.12 -10.31 1.24
N GLY A 120 17.08 -11.17 0.89
CA GLY A 120 16.82 -12.42 0.15
C GLY A 120 15.78 -13.33 0.82
N ASP A 121 15.77 -13.39 2.15
CA ASP A 121 14.80 -14.16 2.95
C ASP A 121 13.48 -13.41 3.20
N GLY A 122 13.42 -12.12 2.86
CA GLY A 122 12.25 -11.27 3.01
C GLY A 122 11.17 -11.55 1.97
N GLN A 123 11.55 -12.04 0.78
CA GLN A 123 10.60 -12.34 -0.30
C GLN A 123 9.63 -13.49 0.06
N PRO A 124 10.09 -14.68 0.54
CA PRO A 124 9.18 -15.72 1.00
C PRO A 124 8.33 -15.32 2.22
N ARG A 125 8.86 -14.46 3.10
CA ARG A 125 8.10 -13.92 4.24
C ARG A 125 6.99 -12.97 3.79
N ALA A 126 7.29 -12.07 2.84
CA ALA A 126 6.30 -11.17 2.26
C ALA A 126 5.20 -11.95 1.50
N ALA A 127 5.55 -13.00 0.77
CA ALA A 127 4.57 -13.84 0.07
C ALA A 127 3.58 -14.51 1.04
N ARG A 128 4.07 -15.11 2.13
CA ARG A 128 3.21 -15.72 3.16
C ARG A 128 2.34 -14.70 3.87
N LEU A 129 2.88 -13.51 4.15
CA LEU A 129 2.10 -12.43 4.74
C LEU A 129 0.98 -12.01 3.77
N LEU A 130 1.30 -11.76 2.50
CA LEU A 130 0.31 -11.42 1.48
C LEU A 130 -0.81 -12.45 1.41
N GLU A 131 -0.49 -13.74 1.34
CA GLU A 131 -1.48 -14.82 1.32
C GLU A 131 -2.42 -14.75 2.53
N GLY A 132 -1.87 -14.62 3.75
CA GLY A 132 -2.66 -14.50 4.96
C GLY A 132 -3.56 -13.26 4.98
N LEU A 133 -3.05 -12.10 4.53
CA LEU A 133 -3.84 -10.89 4.43
C LEU A 133 -4.95 -11.00 3.37
N LEU A 134 -4.68 -11.67 2.24
CA LEU A 134 -5.70 -11.93 1.22
C LEU A 134 -6.79 -12.86 1.75
N ALA A 135 -6.45 -13.88 2.55
CA ALA A 135 -7.43 -14.75 3.19
C ALA A 135 -8.36 -13.98 4.14
N LEU A 136 -7.86 -12.97 4.86
CA LEU A 136 -8.70 -12.08 5.68
C LEU A 136 -9.70 -11.26 4.85
N THR A 137 -9.41 -11.03 3.57
CA THR A 137 -10.29 -10.26 2.69
C THR A 137 -11.36 -11.09 1.99
N ARG A 138 -11.35 -12.41 2.14
CA ARG A 138 -12.33 -13.31 1.55
C ARG A 138 -13.43 -13.66 2.56
N PRO A 139 -14.66 -13.93 2.10
CA PRO A 139 -15.71 -14.41 2.99
C PRO A 139 -15.25 -15.72 3.67
N LEU A 140 -15.75 -15.96 4.88
CA LEU A 140 -15.51 -17.22 5.60
C LEU A 140 -16.24 -18.38 4.93
#